data_AF-A0A7S0MPG9-F1
#
_entry.id   AF-A0A7S0MPG9-F1
#
_cell.length_a   1.000
_cell.length_b   1.000
_cell.length_c   1.000
_cell.angle_alpha   90.00
_cell.angle_beta   90.00
_cell.angle_gamma   90.00
#
_symmetry.space_group_name_H-M   'P 1'
#
loop_
_entity.id
_entity.type
_entity.pdbx_description
1 polymer ?
#
loop_
_entity_poly.entity_id
_entity_poly.type
_entity_poly.pdbx_seq_one_letter_code
_entity_poly.pdbx_strand_id
1 'polypeptide(L)'
;LCSAPLQAGSFASHFRITSFAKPRTRNVLRMTTSIEFPINRGYYPPVDRIIAIGDVHGDVDALRTCLIIAGLLGNNNTWTGGKTNLVQVGDILDRGEEERECLELLLTLQSQASAAGGAVHILLGNHEIMNADLDFGYVADSRSAWASWEL
;
A
#
# COMPACT_ATOMS: atom_id res chain seq x y z
N LEU A 1 13.78 26.89 -20.54
CA LEU A 1 14.47 25.61 -20.85
C LEU A 1 15.39 25.29 -19.68
N CYS A 2 14.87 24.58 -18.68
CA CYS A 2 15.69 23.97 -17.64
C CYS A 2 15.21 22.53 -17.54
N SER A 3 15.94 21.66 -18.24
CA SER A 3 15.73 20.22 -18.30
C SER A 3 16.50 19.61 -17.13
N ALA A 4 15.79 19.17 -16.09
CA ALA A 4 16.33 18.26 -15.09
C ALA A 4 16.08 16.82 -15.58
N PRO A 5 17.09 15.94 -15.59
CA PRO A 5 16.91 14.55 -15.97
C PRO A 5 16.24 13.76 -14.84
N LEU A 6 15.28 12.93 -15.24
CA LEU A 6 14.74 11.82 -14.47
C LEU A 6 15.88 10.86 -14.08
N GLN A 7 16.06 10.59 -12.79
CA GLN A 7 16.86 9.46 -12.33
C GLN A 7 15.93 8.34 -11.89
N ALA A 8 15.85 7.30 -12.73
CA ALA A 8 15.27 6.02 -12.38
C ALA A 8 16.10 5.39 -11.26
N GLY A 9 15.46 5.10 -10.12
CA GLY A 9 16.05 4.32 -9.05
C GLY A 9 16.20 2.86 -9.47
N SER A 10 17.38 2.49 -9.96
CA SER A 10 17.79 1.10 -10.13
C SER A 10 18.28 0.57 -8.78
N PHE A 11 17.47 -0.22 -8.09
CA PHE A 11 17.93 -1.05 -6.97
C PHE A 11 18.61 -2.30 -7.52
N ALA A 12 19.86 -2.15 -7.96
CA ALA A 12 20.76 -3.26 -8.21
C ALA A 12 21.84 -3.26 -7.11
N SER A 13 21.60 -4.00 -6.03
CA SER A 13 22.62 -4.27 -5.01
C SER A 13 23.76 -5.09 -5.63
N HIS A 14 24.79 -4.40 -6.12
CA HIS A 14 26.04 -5.02 -6.55
C HIS A 14 26.81 -5.50 -5.31
N PHE A 15 26.85 -6.81 -5.11
CA PHE A 15 27.71 -7.47 -4.12
C PHE A 15 29.15 -7.48 -4.66
N ARG A 16 30.08 -6.76 -4.02
CA ARG A 16 31.51 -6.80 -4.37
C ARG A 16 32.31 -7.28 -3.16
N ILE A 17 32.76 -8.54 -3.21
CA ILE A 17 33.68 -9.11 -2.21
C ILE A 17 35.10 -8.78 -2.65
N THR A 18 35.79 -7.88 -1.93
CA THR A 18 37.23 -7.64 -2.13
C THR A 18 38.05 -8.24 -1.00
N SER A 19 38.77 -9.33 -1.34
CA SER A 19 39.89 -9.95 -0.65
C SER A 19 39.62 -10.76 0.64
N PHE A 20 40.15 -11.99 0.62
CA PHE A 20 40.26 -12.89 1.77
C PHE A 20 41.55 -12.57 2.55
N ALA A 21 41.43 -12.26 3.84
CA ALA A 21 42.55 -12.24 4.77
C ALA A 21 42.44 -13.41 5.78
N LYS A 22 43.57 -14.04 6.09
CA LYS A 22 43.70 -15.25 6.94
C LYS A 22 43.13 -15.07 8.35
N PRO A 23 42.50 -16.09 8.95
CA PRO A 23 41.80 -15.95 10.23
C PRO A 23 42.78 -16.07 11.40
N ARG A 24 42.86 -15.03 12.23
CA ARG A 24 43.32 -15.15 13.61
C ARG A 24 42.42 -14.31 14.51
N THR A 25 41.86 -14.99 15.52
CA THR A 25 40.98 -14.50 16.59
C THR A 25 39.55 -14.16 16.16
N ARG A 26 38.58 -14.66 16.95
CA ARG A 26 37.13 -14.54 16.75
C ARG A 26 36.71 -13.07 16.83
N ASN A 27 36.79 -12.34 15.72
CA ASN A 27 36.03 -11.13 15.53
C ASN A 27 34.64 -11.53 15.08
N VAL A 28 33.67 -11.47 16.00
CA VAL A 28 32.26 -11.49 15.63
C VAL A 28 32.03 -10.22 14.82
N LEU A 29 31.94 -10.34 13.50
CA LEU A 29 31.47 -9.25 12.65
C LEU A 29 30.04 -8.93 13.09
N ARG A 30 29.88 -7.88 13.90
CA ARG A 30 28.58 -7.30 14.19
C ARG A 30 28.13 -6.58 12.91
N MET A 31 27.47 -7.31 12.02
CA MET A 31 26.69 -6.70 10.94
C MET A 31 25.52 -5.97 11.60
N THR A 32 25.68 -4.66 11.82
CA THR A 32 24.56 -3.77 12.08
C THR A 32 23.94 -3.42 10.73
N THR A 33 23.22 -4.35 10.12
CA THR A 33 22.24 -3.97 9.12
C THR A 33 21.10 -3.28 9.88
N SER A 34 21.14 -1.95 9.90
CA SER A 34 19.96 -1.15 10.22
C SER A 34 18.93 -1.41 9.13
N ILE A 35 18.06 -2.39 9.36
CA ILE A 35 16.82 -2.50 8.62
C ILE A 35 16.02 -1.27 9.02
N GLU A 36 16.06 -0.24 8.18
CA GLU A 36 15.13 0.88 8.29
C GLU A 36 13.76 0.32 7.92
N PHE A 37 12.99 -0.08 8.94
CA PHE A 37 11.56 -0.22 8.76
C PHE A 37 11.02 1.17 8.44
N PRO A 38 10.22 1.35 7.38
CA PRO A 38 9.54 2.61 7.18
C PRO A 38 8.72 2.88 8.45
N ILE A 39 9.09 3.91 9.19
CA ILE A 39 8.32 4.34 10.36
C ILE A 39 6.97 4.75 9.80
N ASN A 40 5.94 3.92 10.00
CA ASN A 40 4.57 4.34 9.78
C ASN A 40 4.32 5.48 10.76
N ARG A 41 4.40 6.72 10.27
CA ARG A 41 4.23 7.90 11.12
C ARG A 41 2.78 7.91 11.55
N GLY A 42 2.52 7.76 12.86
CA GLY A 42 1.20 8.05 13.43
C GLY A 42 0.81 9.53 13.37
N TYR A 43 1.66 10.37 12.77
CA TYR A 43 1.46 11.79 12.59
C TYR A 43 1.94 12.20 11.18
N TYR A 44 1.04 12.80 10.43
CA TYR A 44 1.35 13.42 9.14
C TYR A 44 1.25 14.96 9.27
N PRO A 45 2.09 15.72 8.55
CA PRO A 45 1.91 17.16 8.47
C PRO A 45 0.50 17.54 7.99
N PRO A 46 -0.03 18.70 8.41
CA PRO A 46 -1.34 19.16 7.95
C PRO A 46 -1.36 19.35 6.44
N VAL A 47 -2.49 19.00 5.82
CA VAL A 47 -2.78 19.21 4.40
C VAL A 47 -4.10 19.96 4.25
N ASP A 48 -4.32 20.58 3.10
CA ASP A 48 -5.50 21.41 2.86
C ASP A 48 -6.81 20.61 2.82
N ARG A 49 -6.74 19.33 2.41
CA ARG A 49 -7.91 18.47 2.25
C ARG A 49 -7.60 17.03 2.61
N ILE A 50 -8.43 16.47 3.48
CA ILE A 50 -8.43 15.05 3.86
C ILE A 50 -9.82 14.49 3.59
N ILE A 51 -9.89 13.31 2.99
CA ILE A 51 -11.10 12.51 2.82
C ILE A 51 -10.88 11.17 3.52
N ALA A 52 -11.83 10.77 4.37
CA ALA A 52 -11.83 9.46 5.00
C ALA A 52 -12.96 8.61 4.41
N ILE A 53 -12.65 7.38 4.02
CA ILE A 53 -13.62 6.38 3.57
C ILE A 53 -13.61 5.23 4.56
N GLY A 54 -14.81 4.83 4.99
CA GLY A 54 -15.07 3.74 5.92
C GLY A 54 -14.76 2.35 5.37
N ASP A 55 -15.26 1.37 6.09
CA ASP A 55 -15.23 -0.05 5.76
C ASP A 55 -15.85 -0.30 4.38
N VAL A 56 -15.21 -1.15 3.58
CA VAL A 56 -15.62 -1.45 2.20
C VAL A 56 -16.12 -2.89 2.08
N HIS A 57 -15.51 -3.82 2.80
CA HIS A 57 -15.92 -5.23 2.81
C HIS A 57 -16.14 -5.83 1.42
N GLY A 58 -15.15 -5.70 0.54
CA GLY A 58 -15.16 -6.29 -0.79
C GLY A 58 -16.23 -5.78 -1.75
N ASP A 59 -16.82 -4.60 -1.52
CA ASP A 59 -17.75 -3.93 -2.44
C ASP A 59 -17.01 -2.86 -3.29
N VAL A 60 -16.51 -3.27 -4.46
CA VAL A 60 -15.69 -2.38 -5.30
C VAL A 60 -16.53 -1.24 -5.89
N ASP A 61 -17.81 -1.48 -6.16
CA ASP A 61 -18.72 -0.49 -6.74
C ASP A 61 -19.06 0.61 -5.73
N ALA A 62 -19.29 0.25 -4.46
CA ALA A 62 -19.43 1.22 -3.37
C ALA A 62 -18.16 2.06 -3.21
N LEU A 63 -16.98 1.42 -3.19
CA LEU A 63 -15.70 2.13 -3.11
C LEU A 63 -15.51 3.12 -4.26
N ARG A 64 -15.76 2.68 -5.51
CA ARG A 64 -15.71 3.55 -6.70
C ARG A 64 -16.65 4.73 -6.58
N THR A 65 -17.89 4.47 -6.16
CA THR A 65 -18.91 5.50 -5.98
C THR A 65 -18.47 6.55 -4.96
N CYS A 66 -17.97 6.12 -3.79
CA CYS A 66 -17.43 7.03 -2.78
C CYS A 66 -16.27 7.88 -3.33
N LEU A 67 -15.33 7.26 -4.04
CA LEU A 67 -14.18 7.98 -4.62
C LEU A 67 -14.59 8.98 -5.71
N ILE A 68 -15.58 8.64 -6.55
CA ILE A 68 -16.12 9.54 -7.58
C ILE A 68 -16.81 10.73 -6.93
N ILE A 69 -17.69 10.51 -5.95
CA ILE A 69 -18.38 11.56 -5.21
C ILE A 69 -17.37 12.48 -4.50
N ALA A 70 -16.30 11.91 -3.95
CA ALA A 70 -15.23 12.67 -3.30
C ALA A 70 -14.32 13.43 -4.27
N GLY A 71 -14.45 13.21 -5.59
CA GLY A 71 -13.60 13.82 -6.62
C GLY A 71 -12.17 13.28 -6.60
N LEU A 72 -11.99 12.01 -6.22
CA LEU A 72 -10.69 11.33 -6.13
C LEU A 72 -10.44 10.34 -7.27
N LEU A 73 -11.51 9.88 -7.92
CA LEU A 73 -11.47 8.92 -9.02
C LEU A 73 -12.06 9.52 -10.30
N GLY A 74 -11.27 9.48 -11.37
CA GLY A 74 -11.69 9.78 -12.74
C GLY A 74 -11.85 8.53 -13.58
N ASN A 75 -12.02 8.73 -14.88
CA ASN A 75 -12.14 7.64 -15.86
C ASN A 75 -10.89 6.74 -15.83
N ASN A 76 -11.06 5.45 -16.14
CA ASN A 76 -9.96 4.46 -16.21
C ASN A 76 -9.14 4.34 -14.92
N ASN A 77 -9.77 4.49 -13.75
CA ASN A 77 -9.12 4.38 -12.44
C ASN A 77 -7.97 5.38 -12.25
N THR A 78 -8.16 6.61 -12.72
CA THR A 78 -7.18 7.68 -12.61
C THR A 78 -7.42 8.55 -11.38
N TRP A 79 -6.35 8.90 -10.67
CA TRP A 79 -6.39 9.80 -9.53
C TRP A 79 -6.66 11.23 -9.98
N THR A 80 -7.72 11.82 -9.44
CA THR A 80 -8.14 13.21 -9.72
C THR A 80 -8.08 14.11 -8.49
N GLY A 81 -7.70 13.57 -7.32
CA GLY A 81 -7.68 14.28 -6.04
C GLY A 81 -6.55 15.29 -5.86
N GLY A 82 -5.61 15.43 -6.80
CA GLY A 82 -4.47 16.34 -6.70
C GLY A 82 -3.65 16.09 -5.42
N LYS A 83 -3.50 17.12 -4.59
CA LYS A 83 -2.79 17.08 -3.30
C LYS A 83 -3.63 16.56 -2.12
N THR A 84 -4.83 16.04 -2.37
CA THR A 84 -5.71 15.51 -1.32
C THR A 84 -5.08 14.27 -0.69
N ASN A 85 -5.26 14.11 0.63
CA ASN A 85 -4.97 12.86 1.30
C ASN A 85 -6.26 12.05 1.45
N LEU A 86 -6.27 10.84 0.91
CA LEU A 86 -7.30 9.83 1.17
C LEU A 86 -6.84 8.95 2.35
N VAL A 87 -7.73 8.69 3.29
CA VAL A 87 -7.57 7.71 4.36
C VAL A 87 -8.66 6.65 4.20
N GLN A 88 -8.27 5.45 3.80
CA GLN A 88 -9.13 4.26 3.92
C GLN A 88 -8.88 3.69 5.32
N VAL A 89 -9.94 3.53 6.11
CA VAL A 89 -9.82 3.32 7.57
C VAL A 89 -9.70 1.86 8.03
N GLY A 90 -9.57 0.90 7.11
CA GLY A 90 -9.54 -0.54 7.38
C GLY A 90 -10.82 -1.26 6.95
N ASP A 91 -10.88 -2.57 7.17
CA ASP A 91 -12.00 -3.45 6.83
C ASP A 91 -12.34 -3.38 5.33
N ILE A 92 -11.32 -3.58 4.50
CA ILE A 92 -11.44 -3.75 3.05
C ILE A 92 -11.83 -5.19 2.73
N LEU A 93 -11.26 -6.15 3.47
CA LEU A 93 -11.45 -7.57 3.27
C LEU A 93 -12.79 -8.08 3.86
N ASP A 94 -13.14 -9.30 3.48
CA ASP A 94 -14.26 -10.10 3.97
C ASP A 94 -15.66 -9.60 3.56
N ARG A 95 -16.65 -10.47 3.72
CA ARG A 95 -18.09 -10.33 3.42
C ARG A 95 -18.45 -10.14 1.94
N GLY A 96 -17.68 -9.35 1.19
CA GLY A 96 -17.83 -9.16 -0.26
C GLY A 96 -16.98 -10.15 -1.07
N GLU A 97 -17.21 -10.20 -2.38
CA GLU A 97 -16.49 -11.09 -3.30
C GLU A 97 -15.39 -10.39 -4.09
N GLU A 98 -15.31 -9.05 -4.05
CA GLU A 98 -14.45 -8.22 -4.91
C GLU A 98 -13.34 -7.52 -4.10
N GLU A 99 -12.90 -8.16 -3.03
CA GLU A 99 -11.87 -7.63 -2.12
C GLU A 99 -10.52 -7.44 -2.82
N ARG A 100 -10.22 -8.24 -3.84
CA ARG A 100 -9.04 -8.10 -4.69
C ARG A 100 -9.07 -6.80 -5.46
N GLU A 101 -10.18 -6.56 -6.14
CA GLU A 101 -10.40 -5.40 -6.97
C GLU A 101 -10.39 -4.12 -6.13
N CYS A 102 -10.90 -4.18 -4.89
CA CYS A 102 -10.79 -3.09 -3.92
C CYS A 102 -9.34 -2.76 -3.60
N LEU A 103 -8.53 -3.77 -3.24
CA LEU A 103 -7.11 -3.58 -2.93
C LEU A 103 -6.31 -3.12 -4.14
N GLU A 104 -6.50 -3.73 -5.30
CA GLU A 104 -5.83 -3.34 -6.55
C GLU A 104 -6.15 -1.87 -6.92
N LEU A 105 -7.40 -1.44 -6.76
CA LEU A 105 -7.81 -0.06 -6.98
C LEU A 105 -7.09 0.89 -6.01
N LEU A 106 -7.11 0.60 -4.71
CA LEU A 106 -6.49 1.45 -3.69
C LEU A 106 -4.96 1.55 -3.86
N LEU A 107 -4.28 0.44 -4.15
CA LEU A 107 -2.83 0.41 -4.39
C LEU A 107 -2.46 1.15 -5.68
N THR A 108 -3.28 1.03 -6.72
CA THR A 108 -3.13 1.80 -7.96
C THR A 108 -3.24 3.30 -7.68
N LEU A 109 -4.28 3.71 -6.95
CA LEU A 109 -4.48 5.12 -6.60
C LEU A 109 -3.40 5.64 -5.65
N GLN A 110 -2.87 4.81 -4.76
CA GLN A 110 -1.76 5.19 -3.88
C GLN A 110 -0.53 5.64 -4.68
N SER A 111 -0.16 4.88 -5.70
CA SER A 111 0.95 5.23 -6.59
C SER A 111 0.68 6.54 -7.35
N GLN A 112 -0.54 6.70 -7.87
CA GLN A 112 -0.91 7.88 -8.66
C GLN A 112 -1.04 9.15 -7.79
N ALA A 113 -1.61 9.04 -6.58
CA ALA A 113 -1.73 10.14 -5.63
C ALA A 113 -0.36 10.66 -5.22
N SER A 114 0.58 9.75 -4.92
CA SER A 114 1.96 10.12 -4.60
C SER A 114 2.62 10.92 -5.74
N ALA A 115 2.38 10.52 -7.00
CA ALA A 115 2.91 11.24 -8.16
C ALA A 115 2.27 12.64 -8.35
N ALA A 116 1.03 12.82 -7.90
CA ALA A 116 0.30 14.10 -7.95
C ALA A 116 0.55 15.01 -6.73
N GLY A 117 1.36 14.56 -5.75
CA GLY A 117 1.62 15.27 -4.51
C GLY A 117 0.52 15.15 -3.46
N GLY A 118 -0.41 14.21 -3.63
CA GLY A 118 -1.35 13.75 -2.61
C GLY A 118 -0.88 12.44 -1.99
N ALA A 119 -1.78 11.76 -1.26
CA ALA A 119 -1.48 10.47 -0.65
C ALA A 119 -2.73 9.60 -0.49
N VAL A 120 -2.54 8.29 -0.49
CA VAL A 120 -3.55 7.32 -0.05
C VAL A 120 -2.97 6.53 1.12
N HIS A 121 -3.59 6.67 2.29
CA HIS A 121 -3.25 5.93 3.51
C HIS A 121 -4.28 4.82 3.68
N ILE A 122 -3.82 3.58 3.71
CA ILE A 122 -4.66 2.40 3.95
C ILE A 122 -4.35 1.91 5.35
N LEU A 123 -5.32 1.99 6.25
CA LEU A 123 -5.18 1.49 7.62
C LEU A 123 -5.57 0.01 7.67
N LEU A 124 -5.13 -0.68 8.72
CA LEU A 124 -5.53 -2.06 8.99
C LEU A 124 -6.72 -2.01 9.94
N GLY A 125 -7.84 -2.58 9.51
CA GLY A 125 -9.00 -2.86 10.34
C GLY A 125 -8.87 -4.21 11.02
N ASN A 126 -9.89 -4.61 11.78
CA ASN A 126 -9.87 -5.91 12.45
C ASN A 126 -9.94 -7.06 11.43
N HIS A 127 -10.63 -6.90 10.30
CA HIS A 127 -10.71 -7.95 9.29
C HIS A 127 -9.35 -8.24 8.63
N GLU A 128 -8.51 -7.23 8.40
CA GLU A 128 -7.14 -7.48 7.92
C GLU A 128 -6.29 -8.25 8.93
N ILE A 129 -6.43 -7.93 10.22
CA ILE A 129 -5.70 -8.64 11.29
C ILE A 129 -6.20 -10.08 11.44
N MET A 130 -7.50 -10.29 11.40
CA MET A 130 -8.10 -11.63 11.48
C MET A 130 -7.63 -12.53 10.33
N ASN A 131 -7.63 -12.02 9.11
CA ASN A 131 -7.11 -12.75 7.96
C ASN A 131 -5.61 -13.06 8.08
N ALA A 132 -4.81 -12.13 8.60
CA ALA A 132 -3.40 -12.39 8.88
C ALA A 132 -3.19 -13.48 9.96
N ASP A 133 -4.10 -13.55 10.94
CA ASP A 133 -4.12 -14.54 12.03
C ASP A 133 -4.77 -15.88 11.64
N LEU A 134 -5.15 -16.05 10.37
CA LEU A 134 -5.81 -17.23 9.81
C LEU A 134 -7.24 -17.47 10.33
N ASP A 135 -7.90 -16.42 10.82
CA ASP A 135 -9.33 -16.43 11.13
C ASP A 135 -10.15 -15.95 9.93
N PHE A 136 -10.66 -16.92 9.17
CA PHE A 136 -11.42 -16.70 7.92
C PHE A 136 -12.93 -16.78 8.13
N GLY A 137 -13.42 -16.63 9.37
CA GLY A 137 -14.84 -16.80 9.69
C GLY A 137 -15.80 -15.82 8.99
N TYR A 138 -15.27 -14.75 8.39
CA TYR A 138 -16.04 -13.72 7.69
C TYR A 138 -15.76 -13.65 6.18
N VAL A 139 -14.85 -14.48 5.66
CA VAL A 139 -14.60 -14.59 4.23
C VAL A 139 -15.89 -15.06 3.56
N ALA A 140 -16.24 -14.45 2.43
CA ALA A 140 -17.44 -14.82 1.69
C ALA A 140 -17.38 -16.31 1.29
N ASP A 141 -18.51 -17.02 1.41
CA ASP A 141 -18.62 -18.47 1.15
C ASP A 141 -18.49 -18.84 -0.36
N SER A 142 -18.18 -17.84 -1.20
CA SER A 142 -18.08 -18.01 -2.63
C SER A 142 -16.70 -18.54 -3.04
N ARG A 143 -16.69 -19.31 -4.14
CA ARG A 143 -15.45 -19.77 -4.80
C ARG A 143 -14.59 -18.60 -5.31
N SER A 144 -15.13 -17.39 -5.33
CA SER A 144 -14.53 -16.15 -5.80
C SER A 144 -13.69 -15.45 -4.73
N ALA A 145 -14.02 -15.59 -3.44
CA ALA A 145 -13.38 -14.81 -2.38
C ALA A 145 -11.86 -14.96 -2.43
N TRP A 146 -11.35 -16.17 -2.16
CA TRP A 146 -9.90 -16.42 -2.10
C TRP A 146 -9.41 -17.36 -3.20
N ALA A 147 -10.26 -18.28 -3.65
CA ALA A 147 -9.86 -19.29 -4.63
C ALA A 147 -9.67 -18.71 -6.05
N SER A 148 -10.05 -17.45 -6.29
CA SER A 148 -9.75 -16.72 -7.53
C SER A 148 -8.35 -16.06 -7.53
N TRP A 149 -7.68 -15.99 -6.37
CA TRP A 149 -6.38 -15.35 -6.21
C TRP A 149 -5.21 -16.30 -6.52
N GLU A 150 -5.30 -17.07 -7.63
CA GLU A 150 -4.19 -17.90 -8.06
C GLU A 150 -2.97 -17.02 -8.42
N LEU A 151 -1.79 -17.39 -7.90
CA LEU A 151 -0.49 -16.74 -8.12
C LEU A 151 0.16 -17.17 -9.45
#